data_AF-A0A8R1E7K9-F1
#
_entry.id   AF-A0A8R1E7K9-F1
#
_cell.length_a   1.000
_cell.length_b   1.000
_cell.length_c   1.000
_cell.angle_alpha   90.00
_cell.angle_beta   90.00
_cell.angle_gamma   90.00
#
_symmetry.space_group_name_H-M   'P 1'
#
loop_
_entity.id
_entity.type
_entity.pdbx_description
1 polymer ?
#
loop_
_entity_poly.entity_id
_entity_poly.type
_entity_poly.pdbx_seq_one_letter_code
_entity_poly.pdbx_strand_id
1 'polypeptide(L)'
;MTNACFEPGYQMVKCDPRRGKYMAVCLLFRGDVVPKDINSAIAAVKTKRTVQFVEWCPTGFKVGINYQPPTVVPGGDLGKQTRSVCMIRLVGGGASTI
;
A
#
# COMPACT_ATOMS: atom_id res chain seq x y z
N MET A 1 -6.47 -8.19 0.35
CA MET A 1 -6.41 -6.87 -0.34
C MET A 1 -5.14 -6.11 0.04
N THR A 2 -5.02 -5.52 1.24
CA THR A 2 -3.84 -4.70 1.64
C THR A 2 -2.49 -5.43 1.52
N ASN A 3 -2.45 -6.74 1.78
CA ASN A 3 -1.24 -7.54 1.63
C ASN A 3 -0.68 -7.55 0.20
N ALA A 4 -1.56 -7.56 -0.82
CA ALA A 4 -1.16 -7.61 -2.23
C ALA A 4 -0.37 -6.37 -2.64
N CYS A 5 -0.61 -5.21 -2.02
CA CYS A 5 0.18 -4.00 -2.26
C CYS A 5 1.67 -4.17 -1.95
N PHE A 6 2.03 -5.10 -1.06
CA PHE A 6 3.42 -5.35 -0.66
C PHE A 6 4.08 -6.48 -1.45
N GLU A 7 3.37 -7.10 -2.39
CA GLU A 7 3.88 -8.17 -3.24
C GLU A 7 4.51 -7.59 -4.53
N PRO A 8 5.63 -8.14 -5.02
CA PRO A 8 6.29 -7.66 -6.23
C PRO A 8 5.42 -7.62 -7.49
N GLY A 9 4.48 -8.56 -7.63
CA GLY A 9 3.62 -8.69 -8.82
C GLY A 9 2.59 -7.56 -9.01
N TYR A 10 2.32 -6.78 -7.96
CA TYR A 10 1.33 -5.68 -8.01
C TYR A 10 2.01 -4.30 -8.03
N GLN A 11 3.29 -4.25 -8.38
CA GLN A 11 4.05 -3.00 -8.45
C GLN A 11 4.03 -2.43 -9.86
N MET A 12 3.79 -1.12 -9.96
CA MET A 12 3.80 -0.39 -11.23
C MET A 12 5.23 -0.05 -11.72
N VAL A 13 6.25 -0.33 -10.90
CA VAL A 13 7.65 -0.09 -11.21
C VAL A 13 8.43 -1.37 -10.92
N LYS A 14 9.28 -1.80 -11.85
CA LYS A 14 10.16 -2.94 -11.67
C LYS A 14 11.33 -2.57 -10.76
N CYS A 15 11.15 -2.69 -9.46
CA CYS A 15 12.20 -2.54 -8.46
C CYS A 15 12.03 -3.57 -7.35
N ASP A 16 13.11 -3.93 -6.66
CA ASP A 16 13.01 -4.77 -5.46
C ASP A 16 12.95 -3.86 -4.22
N PRO A 17 11.77 -3.69 -3.59
CA PRO A 17 11.63 -2.82 -2.42
C PRO A 17 12.36 -3.37 -1.19
N ARG A 18 12.80 -4.63 -1.19
CA ARG A 18 13.58 -5.22 -0.08
C ARG A 18 15.02 -4.68 -0.04
N ARG A 19 15.48 -4.07 -1.14
CA ARG A 19 16.81 -3.44 -1.24
C ARG A 19 16.84 -2.01 -0.69
N GLY A 20 15.70 -1.49 -0.22
CA GLY A 20 15.59 -0.16 0.35
C GLY A 20 14.74 -0.14 1.62
N LYS A 21 14.62 1.04 2.21
CA LYS A 21 13.73 1.28 3.36
C LYS A 21 12.58 2.19 2.93
N TYR A 22 11.38 1.93 3.46
CA TYR A 22 10.21 2.77 3.27
C TYR A 22 10.41 4.09 4.02
N MET A 23 10.28 5.20 3.29
CA MET A 23 10.29 6.55 3.85
C MET A 23 8.87 7.05 4.12
N ALA A 24 7.92 6.67 3.24
CA ALA A 24 6.50 6.98 3.40
C ALA A 24 5.65 5.91 2.72
N VAL A 25 4.49 5.61 3.30
CA VAL A 25 3.46 4.73 2.72
C VAL A 25 2.10 5.38 2.90
N CYS A 26 1.37 5.54 1.80
CA CYS A 26 -0.01 5.99 1.78
C CYS A 26 -0.90 4.87 1.19
N LEU A 27 -1.91 4.44 1.94
CA LEU A 27 -2.93 3.49 1.49
C LEU A 27 -4.23 4.24 1.21
N LEU A 28 -4.65 4.26 -0.04
CA LEU A 28 -5.85 4.95 -0.52
C LEU A 28 -6.90 3.90 -0.88
N PHE A 29 -7.88 3.72 -0.01
CA PHE A 29 -8.96 2.77 -0.16
C PHE A 29 -10.15 3.39 -0.90
N ARG A 30 -10.84 2.56 -1.69
CA ARG A 30 -12.12 2.87 -2.31
C ARG A 30 -13.14 1.78 -2.07
N GLY A 31 -14.41 2.16 -1.94
CA GLY A 31 -15.56 1.27 -1.81
C GLY A 31 -15.90 0.85 -0.38
N ASP A 32 -16.54 -0.31 -0.25
CA ASP A 32 -17.00 -0.85 1.03
C ASP A 32 -15.81 -1.40 1.85
N VAL A 33 -15.24 -0.52 2.67
CA VAL A 33 -14.07 -0.81 3.50
C VAL A 33 -14.30 -0.28 4.91
N VAL A 34 -14.17 -1.19 5.89
CA VAL A 34 -14.31 -0.87 7.31
C VAL A 34 -12.95 -0.42 7.88
N PRO A 35 -12.85 0.73 8.56
CA PRO A 35 -11.58 1.22 9.11
C PRO A 35 -10.87 0.24 10.06
N LYS A 36 -11.62 -0.55 10.82
CA LYS A 36 -11.08 -1.60 11.70
C LYS A 36 -10.28 -2.65 10.93
N ASP A 37 -10.74 -3.04 9.75
CA ASP A 37 -10.08 -4.04 8.91
C ASP A 37 -8.79 -3.48 8.30
N ILE A 38 -8.78 -2.18 7.96
CA ILE A 38 -7.58 -1.49 7.52
C ILE A 38 -6.51 -1.51 8.61
N ASN A 39 -6.87 -1.12 9.84
CA ASN A 39 -5.93 -1.09 10.96
C ASN A 39 -5.38 -2.49 11.27
N SER A 40 -6.23 -3.51 11.24
CA SER A 40 -5.84 -4.91 11.44
C SER A 40 -4.87 -5.37 10.33
N ALA A 41 -5.13 -5.01 9.07
CA ALA A 41 -4.26 -5.32 7.96
C ALA A 41 -2.91 -4.60 8.04
N ILE A 42 -2.88 -3.32 8.44
CA ILE A 42 -1.63 -2.57 8.64
C ILE A 42 -0.80 -3.19 9.76
N ALA A 43 -1.44 -3.58 10.87
CA ALA A 43 -0.75 -4.27 11.96
C ALA A 43 -0.11 -5.57 11.47
N ALA A 44 -0.83 -6.38 10.67
CA ALA A 44 -0.29 -7.61 10.08
C ALA A 44 0.84 -7.35 9.05
N VAL A 45 0.82 -6.22 8.33
CA VAL A 45 1.90 -5.85 7.41
C VAL A 45 3.16 -5.43 8.18
N LYS A 46 3.00 -4.69 9.28
CA LYS A 46 4.12 -4.22 10.12
C LYS A 46 4.96 -5.35 10.73
N THR A 47 4.38 -6.54 10.92
CA THR A 47 5.13 -7.69 11.44
C THR A 47 5.99 -8.38 10.38
N LYS A 48 5.83 -8.06 9.09
CA LYS A 48 6.60 -8.67 8.01
C LYS A 48 8.00 -8.09 7.94
N ARG A 49 9.01 -8.96 8.02
CA ARG A 49 10.45 -8.58 7.90
C ARG A 49 10.80 -7.88 6.59
N THR A 50 10.01 -8.08 5.53
CA THR A 50 10.19 -7.46 4.22
C THR A 50 9.70 -6.01 4.14
N VAL A 51 9.05 -5.50 5.21
CA VAL A 51 8.55 -4.13 5.28
C VAL A 51 9.34 -3.40 6.36
N GLN A 52 10.40 -2.71 5.95
CA GLN A 52 11.30 -1.98 6.84
C GLN A 52 11.20 -0.49 6.59
N PHE A 53 10.88 0.28 7.62
CA PHE A 53 10.88 1.74 7.55
C PHE A 53 12.24 2.32 7.93
N VAL A 54 12.49 3.56 7.50
CA VAL A 54 13.58 4.39 8.03
C VAL A 54 13.36 4.71 9.51
N GLU A 55 14.45 4.89 10.26
CA GLU A 55 14.41 5.02 11.73
C GLU A 55 13.64 6.25 12.19
N TRP A 56 13.71 7.35 11.44
CA TRP A 56 12.98 8.58 11.72
C TRP A 56 11.48 8.49 11.36
N CYS A 57 11.00 7.38 10.77
CA CYS A 57 9.59 7.18 10.42
C CYS A 57 9.07 5.78 10.79
N PRO A 58 9.03 5.41 12.09
CA PRO A 58 8.68 4.05 12.51
C PRO A 58 7.21 3.68 12.23
N THR A 59 6.33 4.66 12.01
CA THR A 59 4.88 4.49 11.83
C THR A 59 4.33 5.15 10.57
N GLY A 60 5.14 5.24 9.50
CA GLY A 60 4.90 6.02 8.27
C GLY A 60 3.73 5.60 7.35
N PHE A 61 2.63 5.10 7.90
CA PHE A 61 1.40 4.79 7.17
C PHE A 61 0.39 5.93 7.28
N LYS A 62 -0.01 6.48 6.14
CA LYS A 62 -1.18 7.36 6.01
C LYS A 62 -2.30 6.61 5.30
N VAL A 63 -3.53 6.80 5.77
CA VAL A 63 -4.71 6.12 5.24
C VAL A 63 -5.71 7.16 4.73
N GLY A 64 -6.21 6.95 3.53
CA GLY A 64 -7.36 7.68 2.97
C GLY A 64 -8.45 6.70 2.56
N ILE A 65 -9.72 7.06 2.76
CA ILE A 65 -10.87 6.22 2.41
C ILE A 65 -11.85 7.06 1.60
N ASN A 66 -12.24 6.53 0.45
CA ASN A 66 -13.36 7.03 -0.33
C ASN A 66 -14.44 5.93 -0.40
N TYR A 67 -15.61 6.17 0.18
CA TYR A 67 -16.66 5.15 0.26
C TYR A 67 -17.34 4.85 -1.08
N GLN A 68 -17.09 5.65 -2.12
CA GLN A 68 -17.60 5.33 -3.46
C GLN A 68 -16.84 4.13 -4.04
N PRO A 69 -17.56 3.13 -4.60
CA PRO A 69 -16.93 1.98 -5.21
C PRO A 69 -16.12 2.38 -6.46
N PRO A 70 -15.09 1.61 -6.83
CA PRO A 70 -14.37 1.81 -8.09
C PRO A 70 -15.31 1.72 -9.29
N THR A 71 -15.21 2.68 -10.20
CA THR A 71 -15.92 2.63 -11.48
C THR A 71 -15.10 1.88 -12.51
N VAL A 72 -15.78 1.17 -13.41
CA VAL A 72 -15.17 0.49 -14.55
C VAL A 72 -15.66 1.15 -15.83
N VAL A 73 -14.79 1.21 -16.83
CA VAL A 73 -15.15 1.71 -18.15
C VAL A 73 -15.91 0.62 -18.91
N PRO A 74 -17.08 0.91 -19.52
CA PRO A 74 -17.77 -0.05 -20.37
C PRO A 74 -16.85 -0.57 -21.49
N GLY A 75 -16.74 -1.90 -21.64
CA GLY A 75 -15.85 -2.52 -22.62
C GLY A 75 -14.36 -2.58 -22.22
N GLY A 76 -14.00 -2.17 -21.01
CA GLY A 76 -12.63 -2.32 -20.49
C GLY A 76 -12.35 -3.72 -19.91
N ASP A 77 -11.08 -3.98 -19.66
CA ASP A 77 -10.60 -5.31 -19.22
C ASP A 77 -10.79 -5.60 -17.72
N LEU A 78 -11.25 -4.61 -16.95
CA LEU A 78 -11.42 -4.71 -15.50
C LEU A 78 -12.88 -4.98 -15.13
N GLY A 79 -13.11 -6.07 -14.39
CA GLY A 79 -14.42 -6.39 -13.82
C GLY A 79 -14.81 -5.45 -12.67
N LYS A 80 -16.12 -5.29 -12.44
CA LYS A 80 -16.66 -4.49 -11.32
C LYS A 80 -16.12 -5.00 -9.98
N GLN A 81 -15.65 -4.08 -9.14
CA GLN A 81 -15.16 -4.38 -7.80
C GLN A 81 -15.95 -3.62 -6.74
N THR A 82 -16.21 -4.25 -5.59
CA THR A 82 -16.85 -3.59 -4.45
C THR A 82 -15.88 -2.73 -3.65
N ARG A 83 -14.58 -3.00 -3.76
CA ARG A 83 -13.50 -2.28 -3.08
C ARG A 83 -12.18 -2.39 -3.82
N SER A 84 -11.32 -1.39 -3.64
CA SER A 84 -9.95 -1.40 -4.13
C SER A 84 -9.01 -0.67 -3.17
N VAL A 85 -7.71 -0.88 -3.34
CA VAL A 85 -6.69 -0.12 -2.63
C VAL A 85 -5.59 0.27 -3.61
N CYS A 86 -5.12 1.52 -3.51
CA CYS A 86 -3.92 1.99 -4.16
C CYS A 86 -2.88 2.32 -3.07
N MET A 87 -1.66 1.85 -3.25
CA MET A 87 -0.54 2.18 -2.37
C MET A 87 0.42 3.12 -3.10
N ILE A 88 0.65 4.29 -2.52
CA ILE A 88 1.72 5.19 -2.94
C ILE A 88 2.82 5.08 -1.88
N ARG A 89 4.06 4.83 -2.32
CA ARG A 89 5.19 4.68 -1.42
C ARG A 89 6.42 5.38 -1.93
N LEU A 90 7.23 5.85 -1.01
CA LEU A 90 8.57 6.35 -1.26
C LEU A 90 9.57 5.37 -0.62
N VAL A 91 10.50 4.85 -1.42
CA VAL A 91 11.54 3.91 -0.98
C VAL A 91 12.90 4.55 -1.22
N GLY A 92 13.72 4.65 -0.17
CA GLY A 92 15.10 5.14 -0.25
C GLY A 92 16.07 3.96 -0.39
N GLY A 93 17.05 4.09 -1.28
CA GLY A 93 18.12 3.09 -1.46
C GLY A 93 19.44 3.56 -0.84
N GLY A 94 20.08 2.71 -0.04
CA GLY A 94 21.44 2.95 0.48
C GLY A 94 21.49 3.69 1.82
N ALA A 95 22.47 3.33 2.64
CA ALA A 95 22.66 3.81 4.01
C ALA A 95 22.84 5.34 4.09
N SER A 96 22.23 5.97 5.10
CA SER A 96 22.60 7.31 5.60
C SER A 96 22.39 8.52 4.68
N THR A 97 21.38 8.58 3.80
CA THR A 97 21.10 9.84 3.07
C THR A 97 19.62 10.19 3.04
N ILE A 98 19.14 10.73 4.16
CA ILE A 98 18.73 12.14 4.26
C ILE A 98 19.41 12.71 5.50
#